data_AF-B8GPE8-F1
#
_entry.id   AF-B8GPE8-F1
#
_cell.length_a   1.000
_cell.length_b   1.000
_cell.length_c   1.000
_cell.angle_alpha   90.00
_cell.angle_beta   90.00
_cell.angle_gamma   90.00
#
_symmetry.space_group_name_H-M   'P 1'
#
loop_
_entity.id
_entity.type
_entity.pdbx_description
1 polymer ?
#
loop_
_entity_poly.entity_id
_entity_poly.type
_entity_poly.pdbx_seq_one_letter_code
_entity_poly.pdbx_strand_id
1 'polypeptide(L)' 'MLDLWYWFTDMSNSKVVALLLFFSLYIGILIYLFGSKKRSKRLESYRLMPLDDDDEPANSDNGKKR' A
#
# COMPACT_ATOMS: atom_id res chain seq x y z
N MET A 1 -9.77 -30.68 27.22
CA MET A 1 -10.40 -29.47 26.62
C MET A 1 -9.86 -28.16 27.21
N LEU A 2 -9.49 -28.11 28.50
CA LEU A 2 -8.80 -26.96 29.12
C LEU A 2 -7.27 -27.02 28.96
N ASP A 3 -6.75 -28.16 28.52
CA ASP A 3 -5.32 -28.45 28.41
C ASP A 3 -4.61 -27.48 27.46
N LEU A 4 -5.31 -27.02 26.42
CA LEU A 4 -4.79 -26.05 25.45
C LEU A 4 -4.66 -24.65 26.07
N TRP A 5 -5.63 -24.24 26.89
CA TRP A 5 -5.57 -22.98 27.65
C TRP A 5 -4.47 -23.02 28.70
N TYR A 6 -4.35 -24.14 29.42
CA TYR A 6 -3.29 -24.32 30.42
C TYR A 6 -1.90 -24.29 29.77
N TRP A 7 -1.73 -25.00 28.65
CA TRP A 7 -0.52 -25.00 27.85
C TRP A 7 -0.14 -23.60 27.31
N PHE A 8 -1.13 -22.80 26.89
CA PHE A 8 -0.91 -21.43 26.43
C PHE A 8 -0.48 -20.48 27.56
N THR A 9 -1.02 -20.66 28.76
CA THR A 9 -0.65 -19.88 29.96
C THR A 9 0.62 -20.37 30.64
N ASP A 10 1.15 -21.53 30.25
CA ASP A 10 2.40 -22.05 30.76
C ASP A 10 3.58 -21.21 30.26
N MET A 11 4.27 -20.57 31.20
CA MET A 11 5.46 -19.73 30.96
C MET A 11 6.60 -20.51 30.30
N SER A 12 6.64 -21.84 30.42
CA SER A 12 7.59 -22.71 29.70
C SER A 12 7.46 -22.57 28.18
N ASN A 13 6.23 -22.45 27.67
CA ASN A 13 5.93 -22.35 26.24
C ASN A 13 5.92 -20.91 25.72
N SER A 14 6.23 -19.93 26.58
CA SER A 14 6.19 -18.50 26.25
C SER A 14 6.98 -18.13 25.00
N LYS A 15 8.11 -18.77 24.74
CA LYS A 15 8.93 -18.57 23.52
C LYS A 15 8.17 -18.95 22.25
N VAL A 16 7.47 -20.09 22.29
CA VAL A 16 6.68 -20.60 21.15
C VAL A 16 5.45 -19.72 20.93
N VAL A 17 4.77 -19.33 22.01
CA VAL A 17 3.61 -18.43 21.96
C VAL A 17 4.00 -17.07 21.38
N ALA A 18 5.10 -16.48 21.86
CA ALA A 18 5.60 -15.22 21.34
C ALA A 18 5.92 -15.32 19.84
N LEU A 19 6.60 -16.40 19.41
CA LEU A 19 6.91 -16.64 18.00
C LEU A 19 5.64 -16.65 17.14
N LEU A 20 4.63 -17.42 17.53
CA LEU A 20 3.36 -17.52 16.79
C LEU A 20 2.63 -16.17 16.74
N LEU A 21 2.62 -15.44 17.84
CA LEU A 21 1.97 -14.12 17.92
C LEU A 21 2.67 -13.12 17.00
N PHE A 22 3.99 -12.98 17.12
CA PHE A 22 4.75 -12.05 16.26
C PHE A 22 4.69 -12.43 14.78
N PHE A 23 4.75 -13.72 14.47
CA PHE A 23 4.71 -14.21 13.10
C PHE A 23 3.32 -14.03 12.46
N SER A 24 2.25 -14.38 13.17
CA SER A 24 0.88 -14.16 12.68
C SER A 24 0.56 -12.68 12.53
N LEU A 25 1.01 -11.84 13.47
CA LEU A 25 0.91 -10.38 13.37
C LEU A 25 1.62 -9.86 12.12
N TYR A 26 2.85 -10.32 11.87
CA TYR A 26 3.63 -9.95 10.69
C TYR A 26 2.91 -10.34 9.38
N ILE A 27 2.43 -11.57 9.27
CA ILE A 27 1.64 -12.01 8.11
C ILE A 27 0.36 -11.17 7.97
N GLY A 28 -0.33 -10.88 9.08
CA GLY A 28 -1.53 -10.02 9.09
C GLY A 28 -1.25 -8.63 8.53
N ILE A 29 -0.12 -8.02 8.90
CA ILE A 29 0.32 -6.72 8.39
C ILE A 29 0.64 -6.80 6.89
N LEU A 30 1.32 -7.85 6.44
CA LEU A 30 1.57 -8.05 5.01
C LEU A 30 0.26 -8.16 4.22
N ILE A 31 -0.69 -8.95 4.71
CA ILE A 31 -2.02 -9.08 4.08
C ILE A 31 -2.74 -7.74 4.07
N TYR A 32 -2.70 -6.98 5.17
CA TYR A 32 -3.30 -5.64 5.24
C TYR A 32 -2.69 -4.68 4.21
N LEU A 33 -1.36 -4.64 4.14
CA LEU A 33 -0.62 -3.73 3.28
C LEU A 33 -0.78 -4.07 1.79
N PHE A 34 -0.64 -5.35 1.44
CA PHE A 34 -0.64 -5.82 0.05
C PHE A 34 -2.01 -6.28 -0.46
N GLY A 35 -2.95 -6.61 0.42
CA GLY A 35 -4.30 -7.02 0.06
C GLY A 35 -5.16 -5.87 -0.49
N SER A 36 -4.81 -4.62 -0.19
CA SER A 36 -5.52 -3.42 -0.63
C SER A 36 -5.17 -3.03 -2.09
N LYS A 37 -5.54 -3.86 -3.06
CA LYS A 37 -5.43 -3.52 -4.50
C LYS A 37 -6.36 -2.36 -4.92
N LYS A 38 -7.38 -2.03 -4.12
CA LYS A 38 -8.34 -0.94 -4.41
C LYS A 38 -7.67 0.44 -4.52
N ARG A 39 -6.54 0.69 -3.85
CA ARG A 39 -5.84 1.99 -3.93
C ARG A 39 -5.00 2.14 -5.19
N SER A 40 -4.57 1.03 -5.79
CA SER A 40 -3.70 1.02 -6.99
C SER A 40 -4.47 1.29 -8.28
N LYS A 41 -5.76 0.90 -8.36
CA LYS A 41 -6.61 1.16 -9.54
C LYS A 41 -6.77 2.65 -9.89
N ARG A 42 -6.77 3.53 -8.88
CA ARG A 42 -6.82 4.99 -9.12
C ARG A 42 -5.49 5.55 -9.64
N LEU A 43 -4.38 4.84 -9.43
CA LEU A 43 -3.07 5.24 -9.96
C LEU A 43 -2.87 4.70 -11.38
N GLU A 44 -3.45 3.53 -11.71
CA GLU A 44 -3.47 3.02 -13.08
C GLU A 44 -4.30 3.89 -14.03
N SER A 45 -5.39 4.53 -13.57
CA SER A 45 -6.20 5.40 -14.42
C SER A 45 -5.46 6.64 -14.95
N TYR A 46 -4.32 7.01 -14.36
CA TYR A 46 -3.48 8.13 -14.81
C TYR A 46 -2.23 7.68 -15.59
N ARG A 47 -2.04 6.37 -15.84
CA ARG A 47 -0.86 5.83 -16.53
C ARG A 47 -0.73 6.30 -17.99
N LEU A 48 -1.85 6.69 -18.61
CA LEU A 48 -1.93 7.16 -19.99
C LEU A 48 -2.23 8.67 -20.06
N MET A 49 -1.98 9.42 -18.99
CA MET A 49 -2.14 10.88 -19.06
C MET A 49 -1.07 11.40 -20.02
N PRO A 50 -1.44 12.08 -21.12
CA PRO A 50 -0.48 12.73 -21.98
C PRO A 50 0.36 13.67 -21.13
N LEU A 51 1.67 13.67 -21.33
CA LEU A 51 2.49 14.74 -20.80
C LEU A 51 2.09 15.98 -21.62
N ASP A 52 1.57 17.01 -20.95
CA ASP A 52 1.57 18.35 -21.52
C ASP A 52 3.05 18.74 -21.59
N ASP A 53 3.70 18.37 -22.70
CA ASP A 53 4.99 18.96 -23.06
C ASP A 53 4.70 20.47 -23.18
N ASP A 54 5.12 21.24 -22.17
CA ASP A 54 4.99 22.70 -22.02
C ASP A 54 5.77 23.46 -23.13
N ASP A 55 5.53 23.14 -24.39
CA ASP A 55 6.20 23.70 -25.57
C ASP A 55 5.20 24.40 -26.51
N GLU A 56 4.39 25.31 -25.99
CA GLU A 56 3.87 26.43 -26.80
C GLU A 56 4.05 27.76 -26.04
N PRO A 57 5.22 28.43 -26.16
CA PRO A 57 5.25 29.86 -25.90
C PRO A 57 4.36 30.53 -26.94
N ALA A 58 3.22 31.05 -26.49
CA ALA A 58 2.30 31.88 -27.27
C ALA A 58 3.10 32.96 -28.00
N ASN A 59 3.44 32.71 -29.27
CA ASN A 59 4.25 33.61 -30.06
C ASN A 59 3.40 34.86 -30.35
N SER A 60 3.83 35.93 -29.70
CA SER A 60 3.46 37.30 -29.93
C SER A 60 3.72 37.71 -31.39
N ASP A 61 2.69 37.79 -32.23
CA ASP A 61 2.68 38.78 -33.30
C ASP A 61 1.26 39.08 -33.78
N ASN A 62 0.57 40.01 -33.10
CA ASN A 62 -0.58 40.69 -33.69
C ASN A 62 -0.14 42.10 -34.12
N GLY A 63 0.60 42.13 -35.24
CA GLY A 63 0.99 43.35 -35.94
C GLY A 63 0.68 43.24 -37.44
N LYS A 64 -0.35 43.98 -37.89
CA LYS A 64 -0.74 44.43 -39.26
C LYS A 64 -2.20 44.04 -39.58
N LYS A 65 -3.06 44.89 -40.12
CA LYS A 65 -2.91 46.22 -40.72
C LYS A 65 -4.28 46.88 -40.78
N ARG A 66 -4.26 48.21 -40.66
CA ARG A 66 -5.31 49.13 -41.10
C ARG A 66 -5.62 48.99 -42.58
#